data_AF-A0A4Y2P402-F1
#
_entry.id   AF-A0A4Y2P402-F1
#
_cell.length_a   1.000
_cell.length_b   1.000
_cell.length_c   1.000
_cell.angle_alpha   90.00
_cell.angle_beta   90.00
_cell.angle_gamma   90.00
#
_symmetry.space_group_name_H-M   'P 1'
#
loop_
_entity.id
_entity.type
_entity.pdbx_description
1 polymer ?
#
loop_
_entity_poly.entity_id
_entity_poly.type
_entity_poly.pdbx_seq_one_letter_code
_entity_poly.pdbx_strand_id
1 'polypeptide(L)'
;MLEEWQTLWKNGDTGRKIYNIMPSVGLRPTNWIREDVIFFSQHGPFPAYLKKFHISDSDYCSCGGICTALHFATECTYTVSWHMRKPVPNFEQEWLKRDSNNLVSRHKIRGIVKYISENRYLFRPT
;
A
#
# COMPACT_ATOMS: atom_id res chain seq x y z
N MET A 1 -21.51 17.19 11.75
CA MET A 1 -20.07 17.05 11.43
C MET A 1 -19.63 15.59 11.28
N LEU A 2 -19.43 14.78 12.34
CA LEU A 2 -18.86 13.43 12.18
C LEU A 2 -19.77 12.48 11.35
N GLU A 3 -21.08 12.55 11.55
CA GLU A 3 -22.06 11.77 10.77
C GLU A 3 -22.11 12.18 9.29
N GLU A 4 -21.96 13.47 9.00
CA GLU A 4 -21.85 13.97 7.63
C GLU A 4 -20.58 13.44 6.96
N TRP A 5 -19.44 13.48 7.66
CA TRP A 5 -18.20 12.88 7.19
C TRP A 5 -18.33 11.37 6.95
N GLN A 6 -18.99 10.65 7.85
CA GLN A 6 -19.24 9.22 7.68
C GLN A 6 -20.12 8.94 6.45
N THR A 7 -21.10 9.80 6.18
CA THR A 7 -21.99 9.70 5.03
C THR A 7 -21.22 9.94 3.73
N LEU A 8 -20.39 10.99 3.69
CA LEU A 8 -19.50 11.27 2.55
C LEU A 8 -18.51 10.11 2.33
N TRP A 9 -17.92 9.56 3.39
CA TRP A 9 -16.99 8.44 3.29
C TRP A 9 -17.65 7.16 2.76
N LYS A 10 -18.89 6.89 3.18
CA LYS A 10 -19.66 5.74 2.70
C LYS A 10 -20.01 5.88 1.22
N ASN A 11 -20.46 7.06 0.80
CA ASN A 11 -21.01 7.31 -0.53
C ASN A 11 -19.95 7.74 -1.56
N GLY A 12 -18.74 8.08 -1.13
CA GLY A 12 -17.66 8.49 -2.02
C GLY A 12 -17.07 7.33 -2.83
N ASP A 13 -16.73 7.63 -4.09
CA ASP A 13 -16.11 6.67 -5.02
C ASP A 13 -14.58 6.66 -4.97
N THR A 14 -13.97 7.70 -4.39
CA THR A 14 -12.51 7.76 -4.21
C THR A 14 -12.09 7.04 -2.93
N GLY A 15 -10.88 6.48 -2.91
CA GLY A 15 -10.34 5.85 -1.70
C GLY A 15 -10.99 4.54 -1.28
N ARG A 16 -11.78 3.88 -2.15
CA ARG A 16 -12.51 2.63 -1.82
C ARG A 16 -11.63 1.52 -1.25
N LYS A 17 -10.38 1.39 -1.70
CA LYS A 17 -9.41 0.44 -1.13
C LYS A 17 -9.19 0.69 0.37
N ILE A 18 -9.06 1.95 0.78
CA ILE A 18 -8.93 2.32 2.19
C ILE A 18 -10.27 2.16 2.92
N TYR A 19 -11.40 2.52 2.31
CA TYR A 19 -12.72 2.31 2.90
C TYR A 19 -12.95 0.85 3.30
N ASN A 20 -12.55 -0.10 2.44
CA ASN A 20 -12.71 -1.53 2.71
C ASN A 20 -11.91 -2.03 3.93
N ILE A 21 -10.83 -1.31 4.27
CA ILE A 21 -10.00 -1.57 5.45
C ILE A 21 -10.52 -0.80 6.67
N MET A 22 -10.88 0.47 6.47
CA MET A 22 -11.31 1.42 7.49
C MET A 22 -12.64 2.08 7.07
N PRO A 23 -13.78 1.39 7.28
CA PRO A 23 -15.08 1.86 6.79
C PRO A 23 -15.66 2.99 7.65
N SER A 24 -15.15 3.18 8.87
CA SER A 24 -15.61 4.17 9.82
C SER A 24 -14.65 5.35 9.94
N VAL A 25 -15.17 6.57 9.85
CA VAL A 25 -14.44 7.77 10.28
C VAL A 25 -14.44 7.87 11.80
N GLY A 26 -13.40 8.47 12.37
CA GLY A 26 -13.30 8.63 13.81
C GLY A 26 -12.44 9.83 14.19
N LEU A 27 -12.69 10.38 15.37
CA LEU A 27 -11.90 11.48 15.93
C LEU A 27 -10.60 10.98 16.57
N ARG A 28 -10.55 9.70 16.93
CA ARG A 28 -9.33 9.08 17.48
C ARG A 28 -8.43 8.66 16.32
N PRO A 29 -7.13 9.01 16.36
CA PRO A 29 -6.17 8.51 15.41
C PRO A 29 -6.16 6.99 15.39
N THR A 30 -6.00 6.44 14.19
CA THR A 30 -5.72 5.01 13.99
C THR A 30 -4.32 4.69 14.54
N ASN A 31 -4.09 3.42 14.92
CA ASN A 31 -2.77 2.92 15.33
C ASN A 31 -1.81 2.68 14.15
N TRP A 32 -2.12 3.23 12.97
CA TRP A 32 -1.28 3.16 11.78
C TRP A 32 -0.19 4.21 11.85
N ILE A 33 1.03 3.80 11.55
CA ILE A 33 2.15 4.73 11.37
C ILE A 33 2.29 5.13 9.91
N ARG A 34 3.22 6.05 9.61
CA ARG A 34 3.44 6.59 8.27
C ARG A 34 3.63 5.49 7.21
N GLU A 35 4.41 4.46 7.52
CA GLU A 35 4.70 3.34 6.62
C GLU A 35 3.45 2.51 6.33
N ASP A 36 2.61 2.28 7.34
CA ASP A 36 1.33 1.58 7.17
C ASP A 36 0.44 2.37 6.20
N VAL A 37 0.34 3.69 6.41
CA VAL A 37 -0.44 4.59 5.54
C VAL A 37 0.09 4.57 4.10
N ILE A 38 1.40 4.71 3.90
CA ILE A 38 2.05 4.68 2.58
C ILE A 38 1.69 3.37 1.85
N PHE A 39 1.87 2.23 2.52
CA PHE A 39 1.63 0.94 1.90
C PHE A 39 0.16 0.69 1.55
N PHE A 40 -0.77 0.87 2.50
CA PHE A 40 -2.18 0.55 2.29
C PHE A 40 -2.89 1.53 1.35
N SER A 41 -2.47 2.79 1.33
CA SER A 41 -2.97 3.75 0.33
C SER A 41 -2.36 3.51 -1.06
N GLN A 42 -1.27 2.71 -1.13
CA GLN A 42 -0.43 2.56 -2.31
C GLN A 42 0.13 3.91 -2.80
N HIS A 43 0.24 4.89 -1.90
CA HIS A 43 0.80 6.21 -2.19
C HIS A 43 2.30 6.24 -1.87
N GLY A 44 2.98 7.31 -2.29
CA GLY A 44 4.36 7.57 -1.90
C GLY A 44 5.36 7.06 -2.94
N PRO A 45 6.46 6.40 -2.55
CA PRO A 45 7.58 6.12 -3.45
C PRO A 45 7.34 4.93 -4.40
N PHE A 46 6.11 4.45 -4.55
CA PHE A 46 5.81 3.33 -5.46
C PHE A 46 5.78 3.83 -6.92
N PRO A 47 6.59 3.27 -7.83
CA PRO A 47 6.60 3.70 -9.23
C PRO A 47 5.24 3.65 -9.93
N ALA A 48 4.39 2.65 -9.65
CA ALA A 48 3.02 2.61 -10.19
C ALA A 48 2.18 3.84 -9.80
N TYR A 49 2.35 4.33 -8.57
CA TYR A 49 1.71 5.57 -8.10
C TYR A 49 2.31 6.79 -8.79
N LEU A 50 3.64 6.89 -8.87
CA LEU A 50 4.32 8.02 -9.51
C LEU A 50 3.95 8.15 -11.00
N LYS A 51 3.85 7.03 -11.72
CA LYS A 51 3.41 6.99 -13.12
C LYS A 51 1.97 7.47 -13.29
N LYS A 52 1.06 7.07 -12.40
CA LYS A 52 -0.33 7.53 -12.41
C LYS A 52 -0.46 9.06 -12.35
N PHE A 53 0.47 9.74 -11.69
CA PHE A 53 0.51 11.19 -11.58
C PHE A 53 1.50 11.87 -12.54
N HIS A 54 2.00 11.14 -13.54
CA HIS A 54 2.96 11.65 -14.53
C HIS A 54 4.26 12.21 -13.91
N ILE A 55 4.66 11.69 -12.75
CA ILE A 55 5.93 12.04 -12.08
C ILE A 55 7.08 11.12 -12.56
N SER A 56 6.73 9.92 -13.04
CA SER A 56 7.65 8.90 -13.55
C SER A 56 7.12 8.36 -14.86
N ASP A 57 8.00 8.08 -15.82
CA ASP A 57 7.62 7.50 -17.11
C ASP A 57 7.41 5.98 -17.03
N SER A 58 7.95 5.34 -15.98
CA SER A 58 7.86 3.89 -15.78
C SER A 58 7.27 3.51 -14.43
N ASP A 59 6.54 2.39 -14.44
CA ASP A 59 5.98 1.67 -13.29
C ASP A 59 6.67 0.31 -13.09
N TYR A 60 7.77 0.06 -13.79
CA TYR A 60 8.54 -1.18 -13.65
C TYR A 60 9.54 -1.11 -12.49
N CYS A 61 9.71 -2.23 -11.81
CA CYS A 61 10.82 -2.49 -10.89
C CYS A 61 12.04 -2.93 -11.70
N SER A 62 13.26 -2.70 -11.19
CA SER A 62 14.48 -3.30 -11.78
C SER A 62 14.47 -4.83 -11.82
N CYS A 63 13.59 -5.50 -11.05
CA CYS A 63 13.39 -6.95 -11.16
C CYS A 63 12.37 -7.35 -12.26
N GLY A 64 11.88 -6.41 -13.06
CA GLY A 64 10.97 -6.64 -14.19
C GLY A 64 9.48 -6.70 -13.85
N GLY A 65 9.09 -6.66 -12.58
CA GLY A 65 7.68 -6.64 -12.15
C GLY A 65 7.08 -5.22 -12.13
N ILE A 66 5.75 -5.12 -12.08
CA ILE A 66 5.06 -3.84 -11.89
C ILE A 66 5.16 -3.43 -10.41
N CYS A 67 5.71 -2.26 -10.15
CA CYS A 67 6.10 -1.73 -8.85
C CYS A 67 4.90 -1.29 -8.00
N THR A 68 4.04 -2.25 -7.63
CA THR A 68 2.91 -2.08 -6.72
C THR A 68 3.26 -2.52 -5.29
N ALA A 69 2.49 -2.08 -4.31
CA ALA A 69 2.62 -2.56 -2.93
C ALA A 69 2.52 -4.11 -2.84
N LEU A 70 1.63 -4.71 -3.65
CA LEU A 70 1.46 -6.16 -3.70
C LEU A 70 2.71 -6.87 -4.25
N HIS A 71 3.30 -6.33 -5.31
CA HIS A 71 4.54 -6.87 -5.88
C HIS A 71 5.67 -6.89 -4.84
N PHE A 72 5.89 -5.78 -4.14
CA PHE A 72 6.89 -5.72 -3.07
C PHE A 72 6.60 -6.65 -1.90
N ALA A 73 5.33 -6.88 -1.59
CA ALA A 73 4.95 -7.76 -0.49
C ALA A 73 5.02 -9.25 -0.82
N THR A 74 5.03 -9.65 -2.09
CA THR A 74 4.77 -11.06 -2.45
C THR A 74 5.69 -11.64 -3.52
N GLU A 75 6.39 -10.81 -4.29
CA GLU A 75 7.09 -11.25 -5.52
C GLU A 75 8.46 -10.62 -5.72
N CYS A 76 8.67 -9.37 -5.31
CA CYS A 76 9.90 -8.63 -5.63
C CYS A 76 11.13 -9.30 -5.03
N THR A 77 12.15 -9.55 -5.85
CA THR A 77 13.40 -10.20 -5.44
C THR A 77 14.20 -9.37 -4.43
N TYR A 78 14.02 -8.04 -4.39
CA TYR A 78 14.70 -7.15 -3.46
C TYR A 78 14.08 -7.12 -2.05
N THR A 79 12.86 -7.67 -1.87
CA THR A 79 12.13 -7.61 -0.59
C THR A 79 11.79 -9.00 -0.03
N VAL A 80 12.50 -10.04 -0.47
CA VAL A 80 12.28 -11.45 -0.09
C VAL A 80 12.18 -11.65 1.42
N SER A 81 13.02 -10.95 2.21
CA SER A 81 13.02 -11.01 3.68
C SER A 81 11.69 -10.64 4.33
N TRP A 82 10.84 -9.88 3.64
CA TRP A 82 9.55 -9.41 4.13
C TRP A 82 8.36 -9.98 3.38
N HIS A 83 8.57 -10.99 2.53
CA HIS A 83 7.49 -11.60 1.77
C HIS A 83 6.37 -12.10 2.68
N MET A 84 5.16 -11.85 2.21
CA MET A 84 3.90 -12.30 2.77
C MET A 84 3.25 -13.27 1.79
N ARG A 85 2.30 -14.06 2.28
CA ARG A 85 1.60 -15.02 1.43
C ARG A 85 0.84 -14.28 0.34
N LYS A 86 1.10 -14.60 -0.92
CA LYS A 86 0.38 -14.03 -2.07
C LYS A 86 -1.14 -14.25 -1.93
N PRO A 87 -1.98 -13.23 -2.20
CA PRO A 87 -3.42 -13.40 -2.24
C PRO A 87 -3.83 -14.37 -3.35
N VAL A 88 -4.96 -15.02 -3.15
CA VAL A 88 -5.66 -15.72 -4.23
C VAL A 88 -6.12 -14.66 -5.25
N PRO A 89 -6.10 -14.93 -6.57
CA PRO A 89 -6.64 -14.00 -7.56
C PRO A 89 -8.04 -13.51 -7.17
N ASN A 90 -8.30 -12.21 -7.36
CA ASN A 90 -9.54 -11.52 -6.96
C ASN A 90 -9.76 -11.31 -5.45
N PHE A 91 -8.88 -11.79 -4.57
CA PHE A 91 -8.98 -11.61 -3.11
C PHE A 91 -7.95 -10.61 -2.55
N GLU A 92 -7.50 -9.63 -3.35
CA GLU A 92 -6.53 -8.61 -2.91
C GLU A 92 -7.10 -7.74 -1.78
N GLN A 93 -8.40 -7.43 -1.80
CA GLN A 93 -9.02 -6.57 -0.80
C GLN A 93 -9.10 -7.25 0.58
N GLU A 94 -9.51 -8.51 0.61
CA GLU A 94 -9.56 -9.34 1.81
C GLU A 94 -8.16 -9.54 2.39
N TRP A 95 -7.17 -9.73 1.51
CA TRP A 95 -5.77 -9.80 1.89
C TRP A 95 -5.28 -8.52 2.54
N LEU A 96 -5.55 -7.34 1.95
CA LEU A 96 -5.20 -6.05 2.53
C LEU A 96 -5.88 -5.85 3.89
N LYS A 97 -7.16 -6.20 4.00
CA LYS A 97 -7.91 -6.11 5.26
C LYS A 97 -7.32 -7.00 6.34
N ARG A 98 -6.97 -8.24 6.02
CA ARG A 98 -6.31 -9.16 6.95
C ARG A 98 -4.96 -8.62 7.41
N ASP A 99 -4.13 -8.18 6.46
CA ASP A 99 -2.76 -7.78 6.75
C ASP A 99 -2.69 -6.44 7.48
N SER A 100 -3.66 -5.54 7.26
CA SER A 100 -3.78 -4.28 8.02
C SER A 100 -4.08 -4.47 9.51
N ASN A 101 -4.76 -5.56 9.87
CA ASN A 101 -5.10 -5.88 11.25
C ASN A 101 -4.06 -6.79 11.91
N ASN A 102 -3.10 -7.32 11.16
CA ASN A 102 -2.08 -8.23 11.66
C ASN A 102 -0.76 -7.48 11.97
N LEU A 103 -0.31 -7.54 13.24
CA LEU A 103 0.91 -6.84 13.68
C LEU A 103 2.19 -7.35 12.99
N VAL A 104 2.28 -8.66 12.71
CA VAL A 104 3.43 -9.26 12.02
C VAL A 104 3.46 -8.81 10.55
N SER A 105 2.31 -8.82 9.87
CA SER A 105 2.19 -8.30 8.50
C SER A 105 2.56 -6.81 8.45
N ARG A 106 2.07 -6.00 9.40
CA ARG A 106 2.44 -4.58 9.49
C ARG A 106 3.94 -4.38 9.75
N HIS A 107 4.56 -5.20 10.59
CA HIS A 107 6.01 -5.14 10.78
C HIS A 107 6.78 -5.39 9.48
N LYS A 108 6.38 -6.39 8.70
CA LYS A 108 6.94 -6.66 7.37
C LYS A 108 6.74 -5.51 6.39
N ILE A 109 5.53 -4.96 6.35
CA ILE A 109 5.18 -3.78 5.53
C ILE A 109 6.08 -2.58 5.84
N ARG A 110 6.33 -2.31 7.12
CA ARG A 110 7.22 -1.23 7.55
C ARG A 110 8.65 -1.44 7.04
N GLY A 111 9.15 -2.68 7.10
CA GLY A 111 10.43 -3.06 6.50
C GLY A 111 10.49 -2.79 5.00
N ILE A 112 9.46 -3.20 4.26
CA ILE A 112 9.34 -2.96 2.82
C ILE A 112 9.38 -1.46 2.50
N VAL A 113 8.52 -0.66 3.14
CA VAL A 113 8.42 0.78 2.85
C VAL A 113 9.71 1.52 3.19
N LYS A 114 10.35 1.15 4.30
CA LYS A 114 11.66 1.71 4.69
C LYS A 114 12.72 1.35 3.66
N TYR A 115 12.81 0.08 3.26
CA TYR A 115 13.76 -0.38 2.26
C TYR A 115 13.61 0.35 0.91
N ILE A 116 12.38 0.50 0.42
CA ILE A 116 12.10 1.25 -0.82
C ILE A 116 12.52 2.71 -0.68
N SER A 117 12.24 3.31 0.48
CA SER A 117 12.56 4.72 0.74
C SER A 117 14.07 4.99 0.80
N GLU A 118 14.85 4.05 1.32
CA GLU A 118 16.31 4.12 1.43
C GLU A 118 17.01 3.74 0.11
N ASN A 119 16.39 2.87 -0.69
CA ASN A 119 16.97 2.34 -1.93
C ASN A 119 16.23 2.81 -3.19
N ARG A 120 15.72 4.05 -3.19
CA ARG A 120 14.92 4.59 -4.32
C ARG A 120 15.60 4.47 -5.67
N TYR A 121 16.93 4.50 -5.72
CA TYR A 121 17.71 4.35 -6.95
C TYR A 121 17.47 3.01 -7.66
N LEU A 122 17.14 1.94 -6.91
CA LEU A 122 16.78 0.62 -7.46
C LEU A 122 15.38 0.57 -8.08
N PHE A 123 14.59 1.63 -7.90
CA PHE A 123 13.19 1.68 -8.32
C PHE A 123 12.89 2.90 -9.20
N ARG A 124 13.94 3.58 -9.67
CA ARG A 124 13.80 4.63 -10.69
C ARG A 124 13.75 4.01 -12.09
N PRO A 125 13.00 4.62 -13.02
CA PRO A 125 13.16 4.31 -14.44
C PRO A 125 14.62 4.55 -14.85
N THR A 126 15.22 3.59 -15.56
CA THR A 126 16.39 3.83 -16.42
C THR A 126 15.96 4.53 -17.69
#